data_AF-A0A1I4K8F8-F1
#
_entry.id   AF-A0A1I4K8F8-F1
#
_cell.length_a   1.000
_cell.length_b   1.000
_cell.length_c   1.000
_cell.angle_alpha   90.00
_cell.angle_beta   90.00
_cell.angle_gamma   90.00
#
_symmetry.space_group_name_H-M   'P 1'
#
loop_
_entity.id
_entity.type
_entity.pdbx_description
1 polymer ?
#
loop_
_entity_poly.entity_id
_entity_poly.type
_entity_poly.pdbx_seq_one_letter_code
_entity_poly.pdbx_strand_id
1 'polypeptide(L)' 'MSNTATFMERCLLGTALPEQIDDYVAQWHDGIAGQNLTLRDFLGMDRREYAAWMQDADAIHAILALKKNIQPATK' A
#
# COMPACT_ATOMS: atom_id res chain seq x y z
N MET A 1 -6.18 -15.77 -9.64
CA MET A 1 -4.82 -15.28 -9.35
C MET A 1 -4.74 -15.07 -7.85
N SER A 2 -3.66 -15.53 -7.22
CA SER A 2 -3.54 -15.65 -5.75
C SER A 2 -3.91 -14.34 -5.04
N ASN A 3 -4.91 -14.44 -4.17
CA ASN A 3 -5.85 -13.38 -3.82
C ASN A 3 -5.44 -12.66 -2.52
N THR A 4 -4.21 -12.15 -2.46
CA THR A 4 -3.72 -11.39 -1.30
C THR A 4 -3.48 -9.95 -1.71
N ALA A 5 -4.56 -9.20 -1.92
CA ALA A 5 -4.47 -7.78 -2.30
C ALA A 5 -3.70 -7.00 -1.23
N THR A 6 -2.61 -6.35 -1.66
CA THR A 6 -1.75 -5.47 -0.85
C THR A 6 -2.51 -4.21 -0.40
N PHE A 7 -1.95 -3.47 0.56
CA PHE A 7 -2.57 -2.21 1.01
C PHE A 7 -2.81 -1.23 -0.14
N MET A 8 -1.82 -1.07 -1.02
CA MET A 8 -1.94 -0.19 -2.19
C MET A 8 -3.04 -0.63 -3.14
N GLU A 9 -3.18 -1.93 -3.41
CA GLU A 9 -4.27 -2.45 -4.24
C GLU A 9 -5.64 -2.22 -3.58
N ARG A 10 -5.74 -2.41 -2.26
CA ARG A 10 -6.98 -2.14 -1.52
C ARG A 10 -7.38 -0.67 -1.60
N CYS A 11 -6.41 0.23 -1.54
CA CYS A 11 -6.62 1.66 -1.77
C CYS A 11 -7.08 1.97 -3.19
N LEU A 12 -6.49 1.32 -4.20
CA LEU A 12 -6.92 1.47 -5.60
C LEU A 12 -8.33 0.95 -5.85
N LEU A 13 -8.72 -0.12 -5.15
CA LEU A 13 -10.07 -0.70 -5.20
C LEU A 13 -11.10 0.11 -4.39
N GLY A 14 -10.68 1.11 -3.61
CA GLY A 14 -11.55 1.86 -2.70
C GLY A 14 -12.02 1.05 -1.48
N THR A 15 -11.34 -0.06 -1.18
CA THR A 15 -11.62 -0.94 -0.02
C THR A 15 -10.80 -0.60 1.22
N ALA A 16 -9.80 0.27 1.08
CA ALA A 16 -9.03 0.86 2.17
C ALA A 16 -8.75 2.33 1.86
N LEU A 17 -8.58 3.14 2.90
CA LEU A 17 -8.18 4.53 2.78
C LEU A 17 -6.68 4.68 3.04
N PRO A 18 -5.99 5.64 2.38
CA PRO A 18 -4.57 5.91 2.63
C PRO A 18 -4.29 6.23 4.10
N GLU A 19 -5.23 6.89 4.76
CA GLU A 19 -5.19 7.26 6.19
C GLU A 19 -5.16 6.04 7.12
N GLN A 20 -5.63 4.87 6.65
CA GLN A 20 -5.59 3.63 7.42
C GLN A 20 -4.20 2.96 7.36
N ILE A 21 -3.21 3.56 6.69
CA ILE A 21 -1.88 2.95 6.61
C ILE A 21 -1.28 2.74 7.99
N ASP A 22 -1.49 3.66 8.94
CA ASP A 22 -0.99 3.52 10.32
C ASP A 22 -1.58 2.29 11.02
N ASP A 23 -2.88 2.02 10.84
CA ASP A 23 -3.53 0.80 11.34
C ASP A 23 -2.95 -0.46 10.70
N TYR A 24 -2.60 -0.41 9.41
CA TYR A 24 -1.98 -1.54 8.70
C TYR A 24 -0.54 -1.77 9.18
N VAL A 25 0.23 -0.71 9.39
CA VAL A 25 1.58 -0.78 9.95
C VAL A 25 1.53 -1.35 11.36
N ALA A 26 0.57 -0.92 12.19
CA ALA A 26 0.38 -1.44 13.54
C ALA A 26 0.04 -2.93 13.52
N GLN A 27 -0.88 -3.38 12.65
CA GLN A 27 -1.21 -4.80 12.48
C GLN A 27 -0.01 -5.63 11.99
N TRP A 28 0.80 -5.07 11.10
CA TRP A 28 2.04 -5.72 10.66
C TRP A 28 3.06 -5.82 11.80
N HIS A 29 3.19 -4.75 12.59
CA HIS A 29 4.10 -4.69 13.72
C HIS A 29 3.70 -5.63 14.86
N ASP A 30 2.40 -5.79 15.11
CA ASP A 30 1.84 -6.75 16.09
C ASP A 30 1.87 -8.20 15.57
N GLY A 31 2.22 -8.41 14.30
CA GLY A 31 2.23 -9.73 13.67
C GLY A 31 0.83 -10.29 13.40
N ILE A 32 -0.21 -9.44 13.44
CA ILE A 32 -1.59 -9.78 13.08
C ILE A 32 -1.70 -10.01 11.57
N ALA A 33 -1.00 -9.19 10.77
CA ALA A 33 -1.04 -9.21 9.32
C ALA A 33 0.37 -9.21 8.71
N GLY A 34 0.51 -9.76 7.50
CA GLY A 34 1.80 -9.77 6.80
C GLY A 34 2.90 -10.58 7.51
N GLN A 35 2.53 -11.63 8.25
CA GLN A 35 3.49 -12.59 8.79
C GLN A 35 4.41 -13.10 7.67
N ASN A 36 5.72 -13.05 7.92
CA ASN A 36 6.79 -13.38 6.97
C ASN A 36 6.92 -12.45 5.74
N LEU A 37 6.22 -11.32 5.70
CA LEU A 37 6.39 -10.29 4.67
C LEU A 37 7.11 -9.08 5.26
N THR A 38 7.91 -8.40 4.44
CA THR A 38 8.43 -7.09 4.82
C THR A 38 7.31 -6.06 4.77
N LEU A 39 7.37 -4.98 5.56
CA LEU A 39 6.35 -3.91 5.51
C LEU A 39 6.15 -3.39 4.09
N ARG A 40 7.23 -3.26 3.31
CA ARG A 40 7.19 -2.87 1.89
C ARG A 40 6.37 -3.86 1.05
N ASP A 41 6.62 -5.17 1.21
CA ASP A 41 5.90 -6.22 0.48
C ASP A 41 4.43 -6.31 0.93
N PHE A 42 4.16 -6.09 2.22
CA PHE A 42 2.80 -6.04 2.77
C PHE A 42 2.00 -4.83 2.26
N LEU A 43 2.65 -3.66 2.17
CA LEU A 43 2.03 -2.46 1.62
C LEU A 43 1.85 -2.55 0.10
N GLY A 44 2.70 -3.30 -0.61
CA GLY A 44 2.67 -3.38 -2.07
C GLY A 44 3.36 -2.18 -2.74
N MET A 45 4.39 -1.65 -2.08
CA MET A 45 5.21 -0.55 -2.58
C MET A 45 6.53 -1.05 -3.18
N ASP A 46 7.02 -0.40 -4.23
CA ASP A 46 8.40 -0.56 -4.67
C ASP A 46 9.38 0.10 -3.68
N ARG A 47 10.69 -0.22 -3.76
CA ARG A 47 11.71 0.42 -2.91
C ARG A 47 11.69 1.94 -3.02
N ARG A 48 11.47 2.49 -4.21
CA ARG A 48 11.44 3.95 -4.41
C ARG A 48 10.22 4.59 -3.76
N GLU A 49 9.05 3.97 -3.94
CA GLU A 49 7.79 4.40 -3.35
C GLU A 49 7.86 4.32 -1.83
N TYR A 50 8.38 3.22 -1.30
CA TYR A 50 8.60 3.02 0.13
C TYR A 50 9.59 4.04 0.70
N ALA A 51 10.69 4.32 0.00
CA ALA A 51 11.64 5.34 0.44
C ALA A 51 11.01 6.74 0.47
N ALA A 52 10.21 7.09 -0.52
CA ALA A 52 9.48 8.36 -0.53
C ALA A 52 8.48 8.44 0.63
N TRP A 53 7.69 7.39 0.86
CA TRP A 53 6.76 7.30 1.98
C TRP A 53 7.45 7.38 3.35
N MET A 54 8.61 6.74 3.50
CA MET A 54 9.42 6.82 4.73
C MET A 54 9.98 8.22 4.99
N GLN A 55 10.14 9.06 3.96
CA GLN A 55 10.54 10.47 4.12
C GLN A 55 9.34 11.37 4.38
N ASP A 56 8.20 11.06 3.77
CA ASP A 56 6.97 11.83 3.86
C ASP A 56 5.76 10.88 3.81
N ALA A 57 5.01 10.79 4.92
CA ALA A 57 3.83 9.95 5.00
C ALA A 57 2.75 10.36 3.99
N ASP A 58 2.66 11.65 3.65
CA ASP A 58 1.68 12.19 2.68
C ASP A 58 2.00 11.77 1.24
N ALA A 59 3.25 11.37 0.97
CA ALA A 59 3.67 10.84 -0.34
C ALA A 59 2.84 9.62 -0.77
N ILE A 60 2.16 8.94 0.16
CA ILE A 60 1.24 7.85 -0.16
C ILE A 60 0.14 8.26 -1.14
N HIS A 61 -0.39 9.49 -1.01
CA HIS A 61 -1.42 10.00 -1.90
C HIS A 61 -0.88 10.16 -3.32
N ALA A 62 0.36 10.66 -3.45
CA ALA A 62 1.03 10.79 -4.74
C ALA A 62 1.34 9.42 -5.36
N ILE A 63 1.82 8.45 -4.58
CA ILE A 63 2.10 7.09 -5.06
C ILE A 63 0.82 6.42 -5.55
N LEU A 64 -0.28 6.52 -4.79
CA LEU A 64 -1.58 5.98 -5.19
C LEU A 64 -2.11 6.63 -6.47
N ALA A 65 -1.97 7.96 -6.60
CA ALA A 65 -2.34 8.68 -7.81
C ALA A 65 -1.54 8.20 -9.04
N LEU A 66 -0.24 7.98 -8.89
CA LEU A 66 0.62 7.42 -9.94
C LEU A 66 0.18 6.01 -10.34
N LYS A 67 -0.05 5.13 -9.36
CA LYS A 67 -0.51 3.75 -9.63
C LYS A 67 -1.88 3.72 -10.32
N LYS A 68 -2.80 4.60 -9.92
CA LYS A 68 -4.12 4.75 -10.56
C LYS A 68 -4.02 5.20 -12.02
N ASN A 69 -3.01 6.01 -12.36
CA ASN A 69 -2.79 6.46 -13.73
C ASN A 69 -2.12 5.38 -14.62
N ILE A 70 -1.35 4.46 -14.01
CA ILE A 70 -0.73 3.34 -14.74
C ILE A 70 -1.72 2.20 -15.00
N GLN A 71 -2.76 2.04 -14.19
CA GLN A 71 -3.89 1.18 -14.55
C GLN A 71 -4.79 1.94 -15.52
N PRO A 72 -4.79 1.64 -16.84
CA PRO A 72 -5.82 2.17 -17.71
C PRO A 72 -7.15 1.70 -17.13
N ALA A 73 -8.07 2.64 -16.90
CA ALA A 73 -9.48 2.31 -16.74
C ALA A 73 -9.88 1.50 -17.97
N THR A 74 -9.84 0.18 -17.87
CA THR A 74 -10.37 -0.72 -18.90
C THR A 74 -11.87 -0.50 -18.87
N LYS A 75 -12.29 0.41 -19.74
CA LYS A 75 -13.66 0.72 -20.13
C LYS A 75 -14.37 -0.54 -20.64
#